data_AF-A0A6M1YL35-F1
#
_entry.id   AF-A0A6M1YL35-F1
#
_cell.length_a   1.000
_cell.length_b   1.000
_cell.length_c   1.000
_cell.angle_alpha   90.00
_cell.angle_beta   90.00
_cell.angle_gamma   90.00
#
_symmetry.space_group_name_H-M   'P 1'
#
loop_
_entity.id
_entity.type
_entity.pdbx_description
1 polymer ?
#
loop_
_entity_poly.entity_id
_entity_poly.type
_entity_poly.pdbx_seq_one_letter_code
_entity_poly.pdbx_strand_id
1 'polypeptide(L)' 'MSETKKHLGVAAANLVESGSIVGLGTGTTAACFIEALAKRCEKSLSIKAVASSNVSSVLAKKLGID' A
#
# COMPACT_ATOMS: atom_id res chain seq x y z
N MET A 1 -7.06 7.02 -13.40
CA MET A 1 -5.74 6.60 -12.88
C MET A 1 -4.92 6.08 -14.06
N SER A 2 -3.65 6.51 -14.24
CA SER A 2 -2.83 6.04 -15.38
C SER A 2 -2.31 4.62 -15.16
N GLU A 3 -2.20 3.83 -16.24
CA GLU A 3 -1.70 2.45 -16.20
C GLU A 3 -0.26 2.35 -15.68
N THR A 4 0.58 3.35 -15.96
CA THR A 4 1.95 3.43 -15.43
C THR A 4 1.95 3.49 -13.90
N LYS A 5 1.07 4.31 -13.30
CA LYS A 5 0.99 4.45 -11.84
C LYS A 5 0.53 3.15 -11.18
N LYS A 6 -0.40 2.43 -11.80
CA LYS A 6 -0.84 1.12 -11.32
C LYS A 6 0.29 0.09 -11.37
N HIS A 7 1.00 0.00 -12.49
CA HIS A 7 2.15 -0.90 -12.63
C HIS A 7 3.24 -0.62 -11.59
N LEU A 8 3.58 0.65 -11.39
CA LEU A 8 4.56 1.05 -10.36
C LEU A 8 4.08 0.66 -8.95
N GLY A 9 2.80 0.88 -8.64
CA GLY A 9 2.22 0.50 -7.36
C GLY A 9 2.28 -1.01 -7.11
N VAL A 10 1.93 -1.83 -8.09
CA VAL A 10 1.99 -3.29 -7.99
C VAL A 10 3.44 -3.79 -7.88
N ALA A 11 4.34 -3.25 -8.70
CA ALA A 11 5.75 -3.63 -8.67
C ALA A 11 6.38 -3.32 -7.31
N ALA A 12 6.15 -2.12 -6.78
CA ALA A 12 6.63 -1.75 -5.44
C ALA A 12 5.97 -2.61 -4.35
N ALA A 13 4.66 -2.88 -4.45
CA ALA A 13 3.97 -3.72 -3.48
C ALA A 13 4.58 -5.11 -3.41
N ASN A 14 5.00 -5.70 -4.53
CA ASN A 14 5.62 -7.03 -4.58
C ASN A 14 6.99 -7.12 -3.87
N LEU A 15 7.67 -6.01 -3.64
CA LEU A 15 8.96 -5.97 -2.93
C LEU A 15 8.80 -6.06 -1.41
N VAL A 16 7.58 -5.92 -0.88
CA VAL A 16 7.33 -5.95 0.56
C VAL A 16 7.30 -7.39 1.07
N GLU A 17 7.96 -7.63 2.20
CA GLU A 17 8.02 -8.94 2.86
C GLU A 17 7.20 -8.95 4.16
N SER A 18 6.71 -10.12 4.56
CA SER A 18 5.99 -10.27 5.83
C SER A 18 6.89 -9.90 7.01
N GLY A 19 6.33 -9.21 8.01
CA GLY A 19 7.06 -8.66 9.15
C GLY A 19 7.61 -7.24 8.92
N SER A 20 7.51 -6.71 7.70
CA SER A 20 7.99 -5.35 7.40
C SER A 20 7.14 -4.26 8.06
N ILE A 21 7.79 -3.15 8.42
CA ILE A 21 7.12 -1.87 8.69
C ILE A 21 7.21 -1.02 7.42
N VAL A 22 6.07 -0.65 6.86
CA VAL A 22 5.98 -0.01 5.54
C VAL A 22 5.54 1.44 5.67
N GLY A 23 6.35 2.37 5.18
CA GLY A 23 5.95 3.76 5.03
C GLY A 23 4.96 3.95 3.88
N LEU A 24 3.81 4.56 4.13
CA LEU A 24 2.83 4.91 3.09
C LEU A 24 3.00 6.38 2.70
N GLY A 25 3.52 6.60 1.50
CA GLY A 25 3.60 7.94 0.90
C GLY A 25 2.23 8.51 0.55
N THR A 26 2.22 9.70 -0.06
CA THR A 26 0.99 10.43 -0.44
C THR A 26 0.93 10.67 -1.94
N GLY A 27 -0.29 10.70 -2.49
CA GLY A 27 -0.56 10.99 -3.90
C GLY A 27 -1.12 9.79 -4.67
N THR A 28 -1.47 10.02 -5.94
CA THR A 28 -2.21 9.04 -6.75
C THR A 28 -1.41 7.77 -7.07
N THR A 29 -0.08 7.84 -7.18
CA THR A 29 0.76 6.64 -7.34
C THR A 29 0.88 5.86 -6.04
N ALA A 30 0.97 6.55 -4.89
CA ALA A 30 0.99 5.90 -3.58
C ALA A 30 -0.34 5.20 -3.29
N ALA A 31 -1.48 5.78 -3.70
CA ALA A 31 -2.78 5.12 -3.61
C ALA A 31 -2.81 3.78 -4.37
N CYS A 32 -2.26 3.71 -5.59
CA CYS A 32 -2.11 2.44 -6.31
C CYS A 32 -1.28 1.42 -5.53
N PHE A 33 -0.19 1.86 -4.90
CA PHE A 33 0.65 1.00 -4.06
C PHE A 33 -0.11 0.48 -2.84
N ILE A 34 -0.84 1.34 -2.12
CA ILE A 34 -1.64 0.96 -0.95
C ILE A 34 -2.72 -0.06 -1.34
N GLU A 35 -3.41 0.16 -2.45
CA GLU A 35 -4.41 -0.80 -2.98
C GLU A 35 -3.78 -2.15 -3.34
N ALA A 36 -2.61 -2.16 -3.98
CA ALA A 36 -1.90 -3.38 -4.32
C ALA A 36 -1.36 -4.10 -3.08
N LEU A 37 -0.87 -3.34 -2.10
CA LEU A 37 -0.37 -3.85 -0.83
C LEU A 37 -1.49 -4.52 -0.03
N ALA A 38 -2.66 -3.88 0.05
CA ALA A 38 -3.84 -4.45 0.73
C ALA A 38 -4.23 -5.82 0.15
N LYS A 39 -4.25 -5.96 -1.19
CA LYS A 39 -4.51 -7.24 -1.85
C LYS A 39 -3.50 -8.33 -1.51
N ARG A 40 -2.25 -7.96 -1.20
CA ARG A 40 -1.24 -8.92 -0.71
C ARG A 40 -1.51 -9.28 0.75
N CYS A 41 -1.94 -8.31 1.56
CA CYS A 41 -2.32 -8.54 2.95
C CYS A 41 -3.51 -9.49 3.10
N GLU A 42 -4.52 -9.37 2.22
CA GLU A 42 -5.66 -10.29 2.19
C GLU A 42 -5.27 -11.77 1.96
N LYS A 43 -4.15 -12.03 1.29
CA LYS A 43 -3.70 -13.39 0.99
C LYS A 43 -2.87 -13.99 2.12
N SER A 44 -1.79 -13.33 2.48
CA SER A 44 -0.83 -13.85 3.48
C SER A 44 0.25 -12.87 3.92
N LEU A 45 0.25 -11.62 3.41
CA LEU A 45 1.25 -10.63 3.79
C LEU A 45 0.88 -9.98 5.13
N SER A 46 1.67 -10.22 6.16
CA SER A 46 1.48 -9.55 7.46
C SER A 46 2.48 -8.40 7.59
N ILE A 47 2.00 -7.17 7.73
CA ILE A 47 2.84 -5.97 7.86
C ILE A 47 2.24 -5.01 8.88
N LYS A 48 3.01 -3.97 9.24
CA LYS A 48 2.50 -2.74 9.84
C LYS A 48 2.80 -1.56 8.94
N ALA A 49 1.94 -0.55 8.91
CA ALA A 49 2.08 0.59 8.03
C ALA A 49 2.10 1.92 8.81
N VAL A 50 2.91 2.87 8.32
CA VAL A 50 2.98 4.23 8.85
C VAL A 50 2.73 5.21 7.71
N ALA A 51 1.63 5.94 7.77
CA ALA A 51 1.25 6.87 6.70
C ALA A 51 1.81 8.28 6.90
N SER A 52 2.27 8.90 5.82
CA SER A 52 2.74 10.29 5.81
C SER A 52 1.62 11.33 5.68
N SER A 53 0.37 10.92 5.51
CA SER A 53 -0.80 11.80 5.44
C SER A 53 -2.09 11.12 5.89
N ASN A 54 -3.08 11.93 6.24
CA ASN A 54 -4.41 11.46 6.61
C ASN A 54 -5.10 10.70 5.48
N VAL A 55 -4.93 11.14 4.22
CA VAL A 55 -5.54 10.48 3.07
C VAL A 55 -5.01 9.05 2.93
N SER A 56 -3.69 8.86 3.02
CA SER A 56 -3.08 7.53 2.95
C SER A 56 -3.43 6.67 4.17
N SER A 57 -3.50 7.25 5.37
CA SER A 57 -3.89 6.53 6.59
C SER A 57 -5.34 6.04 6.51
N VAL A 58 -6.27 6.90 6.09
CA VAL A 58 -7.69 6.53 5.92
C VAL A 58 -7.84 5.45 4.86
N LEU A 59 -7.13 5.56 3.74
CA LEU A 59 -7.15 4.55 2.68
C LEU A 59 -6.62 3.20 3.19
N ALA A 60 -5.49 3.18 3.89
CA ALA A 60 -4.90 1.97 4.45
C ALA A 60 -5.86 1.26 5.42
N LYS A 61 -6.42 2.01 6.38
CA LYS A 61 -7.39 1.49 7.34
C LYS A 61 -8.66 0.95 6.68
N LYS A 62 -9.18 1.66 5.67
CA LYS A 62 -10.36 1.22 4.90
C LYS A 62 -10.12 -0.12 4.20
N LEU A 63 -8.86 -0.40 3.83
CA LEU A 63 -8.45 -1.61 3.14
C LEU A 63 -7.88 -2.68 4.10
N GLY A 64 -8.02 -2.50 5.42
CA GLY A 64 -7.59 -3.50 6.41
C GLY A 64 -6.09 -3.60 6.61
N ILE A 65 -5.33 -2.55 6.27
CA ILE A 65 -3.91 -2.43 6.62
C ILE A 65 -3.79 -1.72 7.96
N ASP A 66 -3.15 -2.38 8.93
CA ASP A 66 -2.81 -1.85 10.25
C ASP A 66 -1.61 -0.90 10.22
#